data_AF-A0A560W5H8-F1
#
_entry.id   AF-A0A560W5H8-F1
#
_cell.length_a   1.000
_cell.length_b   1.000
_cell.length_c   1.000
_cell.angle_alpha   90.00
_cell.angle_beta   90.00
_cell.angle_gamma   90.00
#
_symmetry.space_group_name_H-M   'P 1'
#
loop_
_entity.id
_entity.type
_entity.pdbx_description
1 polymer ?
#
loop_
_entity_poly.entity_id
_entity_poly.type
_entity_poly.pdbx_seq_one_letter_code
_entity_poly.pdbx_strand_id
1 'polypeptide(L)'
;MSSRAPDQALWHQAPALSDCLDEPHIAAAFAEDALVRRLDAGSIEGVLHEPADRSRVVLGLHNSSPAKARVNLNALLPERAYSWHFLSGSMHTSHAADGMYVHLDAAGTVWLTAAS
;
A
#
# COMPACT_ATOMS: atom_id res chain seq x y z
N MET A 1 12.87 -42.13 -23.85
CA MET A 1 13.01 -41.15 -22.74
C MET A 1 12.55 -39.81 -23.28
N SER A 2 11.36 -39.36 -22.91
CA SER A 2 10.77 -38.10 -23.42
C SER A 2 10.94 -37.02 -22.36
N SER A 3 11.77 -36.02 -22.65
CA SER A 3 11.95 -34.84 -21.80
C SER A 3 10.72 -33.95 -21.91
N ARG A 4 10.04 -33.69 -20.79
CA ARG A 4 8.88 -32.80 -20.71
C ARG A 4 9.41 -31.37 -20.67
N ALA A 5 9.10 -30.57 -21.69
CA ALA A 5 9.44 -29.15 -21.71
C ALA A 5 8.79 -28.45 -20.50
N PRO A 6 9.49 -27.53 -19.81
CA PRO A 6 8.93 -26.84 -18.66
C PRO A 6 7.76 -25.96 -19.08
N ASP A 7 6.74 -25.91 -18.22
CA ASP A 7 5.50 -25.12 -18.33
C ASP A 7 5.75 -23.67 -18.76
N GLN A 8 5.79 -23.42 -20.07
CA GLN A 8 5.90 -22.07 -20.66
C GLN A 8 4.59 -21.26 -20.57
N ALA A 9 3.54 -21.80 -19.95
CA ALA A 9 2.19 -21.25 -20.08
C ALA A 9 1.81 -20.17 -19.05
N LEU A 10 2.59 -19.95 -17.98
CA LEU A 10 2.17 -19.04 -16.89
C LEU A 10 2.48 -17.55 -17.15
N TRP A 11 3.47 -17.22 -17.98
CA TRP A 11 3.88 -15.82 -18.21
C TRP A 11 3.04 -15.08 -19.26
N HIS A 12 2.22 -15.80 -20.03
CA HIS A 12 1.40 -15.22 -21.11
C HIS A 12 -0.01 -14.83 -20.68
N GLN A 13 -0.36 -14.97 -19.39
CA GLN A 13 -1.60 -14.40 -18.89
C GLN A 13 -1.45 -12.89 -18.79
N ALA A 14 -2.15 -12.16 -19.68
CA ALA A 14 -2.42 -10.76 -19.44
C ALA A 14 -3.07 -10.63 -18.05
N PRO A 15 -2.57 -9.76 -17.16
CA PRO A 15 -3.21 -9.52 -15.88
C PRO A 15 -4.69 -9.25 -16.11
N ALA A 16 -5.56 -9.88 -15.34
CA ALA A 16 -6.96 -9.52 -15.37
C ALA A 16 -7.06 -8.03 -15.02
N LEU A 17 -7.59 -7.21 -15.93
CA LEU A 17 -7.80 -5.78 -15.73
C LEU A 17 -8.92 -5.47 -14.72
N SER A 18 -9.37 -6.46 -13.94
CA SER A 18 -10.59 -6.33 -13.11
C SER A 18 -10.47 -5.33 -11.97
N ASP A 19 -9.27 -4.84 -11.68
CA ASP A 19 -8.98 -4.06 -10.47
C ASP A 19 -8.41 -2.66 -10.80
N CYS A 20 -8.36 -2.28 -12.08
CA CYS A 20 -8.07 -0.89 -12.43
C CYS A 20 -9.28 -0.02 -12.06
N LEU A 21 -9.06 1.01 -11.24
CA LEU A 21 -10.13 1.92 -10.82
C LEU A 21 -10.71 2.65 -12.04
N ASP A 22 -12.03 2.61 -12.20
CA ASP A 22 -12.76 3.25 -13.31
C ASP A 22 -12.59 4.79 -13.33
N GLU A 23 -12.30 5.40 -12.18
CA GLU A 23 -12.00 6.83 -12.05
C GLU A 23 -10.68 7.06 -11.28
N PRO A 24 -9.91 8.12 -11.61
CA PRO A 24 -8.66 8.46 -10.94
C PRO A 24 -8.92 9.12 -9.57
N HIS A 25 -9.59 8.41 -8.66
CA HIS A 25 -9.99 8.90 -7.34
C HIS A 25 -8.82 9.27 -6.41
N ILE A 26 -7.58 8.94 -6.78
CA ILE A 26 -6.40 9.25 -5.97
C ILE A 26 -5.95 10.71 -6.13
N ALA A 27 -6.30 11.39 -7.22
CA ALA A 27 -5.84 12.76 -7.47
C ALA A 27 -6.37 13.74 -6.42
N ALA A 28 -7.61 13.55 -5.96
CA ALA A 28 -8.23 14.37 -4.92
C ALA A 28 -7.47 14.33 -3.59
N ALA A 29 -6.76 13.24 -3.28
CA ALA A 29 -5.95 13.13 -2.07
C ALA A 29 -4.73 14.08 -2.08
N PHE A 30 -4.35 14.58 -3.25
CA PHE A 30 -3.24 15.52 -3.43
C PHE A 30 -3.71 16.94 -3.80
N ALA A 31 -5.02 17.21 -3.75
CA ALA A 31 -5.56 18.54 -3.93
C ALA A 31 -5.14 19.48 -2.78
N GLU A 32 -5.15 20.79 -3.02
CA GLU A 32 -4.73 21.79 -2.03
C GLU A 32 -5.60 21.81 -0.77
N ASP A 33 -6.87 21.41 -0.91
CA ASP A 33 -7.85 21.32 0.18
C ASP A 33 -7.86 19.95 0.88
N ALA A 34 -7.00 19.01 0.46
CA ALA A 34 -6.85 17.74 1.13
C ALA A 34 -6.23 17.91 2.52
N LEU A 35 -6.78 17.21 3.51
CA LEU A 35 -6.21 17.16 4.84
C LEU A 35 -5.00 16.21 4.83
N VAL A 36 -3.87 16.69 5.36
CA VAL A 36 -2.66 15.88 5.52
C VAL A 36 -2.41 15.64 7.01
N ARG A 37 -2.53 14.38 7.44
CA ARG A 37 -2.26 13.95 8.81
C ARG A 37 -0.95 13.19 8.88
N ARG A 38 -0.09 13.57 9.83
CA ARG A 38 1.04 12.75 10.23
C ARG A 38 0.56 11.62 11.14
N LEU A 39 1.12 10.43 10.96
CA LEU A 39 0.81 9.26 11.75
C LEU A 39 2.05 8.86 12.55
N ASP A 40 1.85 8.44 13.80
CA ASP A 40 2.89 7.86 14.62
C ASP A 40 3.00 6.36 14.32
N ALA A 41 4.03 5.97 13.57
CA ALA A 41 4.34 4.59 13.22
C ALA A 41 5.69 4.13 13.82
N GLY A 42 6.06 4.69 14.98
CA GLY A 42 7.32 4.36 15.64
C GLY A 42 8.53 4.79 14.80
N SER A 43 9.28 3.82 14.26
CA SER A 43 10.46 4.09 13.41
C SER A 43 10.11 4.34 11.95
N ILE A 44 8.84 4.18 11.56
CA ILE A 44 8.35 4.50 10.23
C ILE A 44 7.65 5.86 10.31
N GLU A 45 7.91 6.72 9.35
CA GLU A 45 7.22 7.99 9.17
C GLU A 45 5.97 7.73 8.34
N GLY A 46 4.79 8.08 8.86
CA GLY A 46 3.52 7.90 8.18
C GLY A 46 2.83 9.23 7.85
N VAL A 47 2.25 9.32 6.66
CA VAL A 47 1.40 10.43 6.24
C VAL A 47 0.12 9.90 5.61
N LEU A 48 -1.04 10.39 6.07
CA LEU A 48 -2.33 10.12 5.47
C LEU A 48 -2.84 11.38 4.78
N HIS A 49 -3.13 11.24 3.50
CA HIS A 49 -3.80 12.22 2.68
C HIS A 49 -5.29 11.89 2.61
N GLU A 50 -6.13 12.80 3.13
CA GLU A 50 -7.57 12.66 3.20
C GLU A 50 -8.24 13.70 2.29
N PRO A 51 -8.85 13.31 1.16
CA PRO A 51 -9.49 14.25 0.27
C PRO A 51 -10.76 14.84 0.90
N ALA A 52 -11.06 16.10 0.59
CA ALA A 52 -12.25 16.79 1.09
C ALA A 52 -13.56 16.14 0.62
N ASP A 53 -13.56 15.58 -0.59
CA ASP A 53 -14.70 14.89 -1.21
C ASP A 53 -14.93 13.47 -0.67
N ARG A 54 -14.08 13.01 0.26
CA ARG A 54 -14.12 11.66 0.85
C ARG A 54 -13.99 10.53 -0.17
N SER A 55 -13.41 10.77 -1.34
CA SER A 55 -13.16 9.77 -2.38
C SER A 55 -12.21 8.68 -1.89
N ARG A 56 -10.90 8.79 -2.13
CA ARG A 56 -9.91 7.81 -1.66
C ARG A 56 -8.78 8.44 -0.90
N VAL A 57 -8.50 7.87 0.26
CA VAL A 57 -7.32 8.25 1.03
C VAL A 57 -6.06 7.62 0.44
N VAL A 58 -4.95 8.32 0.62
CA VAL A 58 -3.62 7.86 0.23
C VAL A 58 -2.71 7.85 1.46
N LEU A 59 -2.11 6.71 1.73
CA LEU A 59 -1.17 6.50 2.83
C LEU A 59 0.25 6.41 2.28
N GLY A 60 1.10 7.33 2.71
CA GLY A 60 2.54 7.28 2.50
C GLY A 60 3.25 6.74 3.74
N LEU A 61 4.15 5.79 3.56
CA LEU A 61 5.02 5.28 4.62
C LEU A 61 6.47 5.37 4.17
N HIS A 62 7.34 5.91 5.03
CA HIS A 62 8.76 6.00 4.80
C HIS A 62 9.54 5.44 5.99
N ASN A 63 10.45 4.52 5.73
CA ASN A 63 11.37 4.01 6.73
C ASN A 63 12.69 4.79 6.66
N SER A 64 12.87 5.78 7.53
CA SER A 64 14.12 6.56 7.60
C SER A 64 15.28 5.82 8.30
N SER A 65 15.02 4.61 8.82
CA SER A 65 16.03 3.76 9.46
C SER A 65 16.96 3.08 8.45
N PRO A 66 18.24 2.83 8.82
CA PRO A 66 19.16 2.00 8.05
C PRO A 66 18.85 0.49 8.17
N ALA A 67 17.88 0.09 8.99
CA ALA A 67 17.43 -1.29 9.14
C ALA A 67 16.03 -1.48 8.55
N LYS A 68 15.66 -2.73 8.24
CA LYS A 68 14.27 -3.06 7.88
C LYS A 68 13.33 -2.74 9.03
N ALA A 69 12.17 -2.22 8.71
CA ALA A 69 11.12 -1.90 9.68
C ALA A 69 9.77 -2.43 9.20
N ARG A 70 8.83 -2.60 10.13
CA ARG A 70 7.45 -3.00 9.80
C ARG A 70 6.46 -2.22 10.63
N VAL A 71 5.27 -2.02 10.08
CA VAL A 71 4.14 -1.37 10.77
C VAL A 71 2.87 -2.18 10.59
N ASN A 72 2.08 -2.30 11.65
CA ASN A 72 0.74 -2.89 11.60
C ASN A 72 -0.26 -1.80 11.14
N LEU A 73 -0.89 -1.97 9.98
CA LEU A 73 -1.82 -0.97 9.46
C LEU A 73 -3.07 -0.81 10.32
N ASN A 74 -3.55 -1.88 10.95
CA ASN A 74 -4.72 -1.83 11.82
C ASN A 74 -4.43 -1.04 13.10
N ALA A 75 -3.20 -1.10 13.60
CA ALA A 75 -2.77 -0.31 14.75
C ALA A 75 -2.50 1.15 14.38
N LEU A 76 -2.00 1.39 13.16
CA LEU A 76 -1.67 2.72 12.67
C LEU A 76 -2.93 3.56 12.35
N LEU A 77 -3.97 2.92 11.84
CA LEU A 77 -5.24 3.54 11.43
C LEU A 77 -6.42 2.76 12.00
N PRO A 78 -6.59 2.72 13.34
CA PRO A 78 -7.62 1.91 13.99
C PRO A 78 -9.04 2.36 13.63
N GLU A 79 -9.21 3.60 13.18
CA GLU A 79 -10.49 4.14 12.72
C GLU A 79 -10.89 3.67 11.31
N ARG A 80 -10.00 2.94 10.60
CA ARG A 80 -10.13 2.63 9.18
C ARG A 80 -9.75 1.17 8.89
N ALA A 81 -10.76 0.30 8.80
CA ALA A 81 -10.60 -1.07 8.34
C ALA A 81 -10.67 -1.16 6.81
N TYR A 82 -9.63 -0.65 6.12
CA TYR A 82 -9.55 -0.76 4.67
C TYR A 82 -8.74 -1.97 4.22
N SER A 83 -9.15 -2.56 3.09
CA SER A 83 -8.20 -3.20 2.18
C SER A 83 -7.30 -2.12 1.57
N TRP A 84 -6.01 -2.37 1.44
CA TRP A 84 -5.06 -1.41 0.88
C TRP A 84 -4.54 -1.89 -0.47
N HIS A 85 -4.55 -1.02 -1.47
CA HIS A 85 -3.95 -1.25 -2.77
C HIS A 85 -2.60 -0.55 -2.88
N PHE A 86 -1.65 -1.22 -3.52
CA PHE A 86 -0.33 -0.67 -3.82
C PHE A 86 -0.42 0.40 -4.91
N LEU A 87 0.22 1.55 -4.70
CA LEU A 87 0.39 2.59 -5.71
C LEU A 87 1.82 2.63 -6.25
N SER A 88 2.81 2.80 -5.36
CA SER A 88 4.22 2.88 -5.75
C SER A 88 5.16 2.56 -4.60
N GLY A 89 6.43 2.33 -4.92
CA GLY A 89 7.49 2.06 -3.94
C GLY A 89 7.89 0.60 -3.85
N SER A 90 8.41 0.18 -2.69
CA SER A 90 8.82 -1.20 -2.44
C SER A 90 8.38 -1.63 -1.04
N MET A 91 7.64 -2.74 -0.98
CA MET A 91 7.22 -3.34 0.27
C MET A 91 6.97 -4.84 0.10
N HIS A 92 6.81 -5.54 1.21
CA HIS A 92 6.07 -6.79 1.25
C HIS A 92 5.10 -6.79 2.45
N THR A 93 4.08 -7.65 2.40
CA THR A 93 3.08 -7.75 3.45
C THR A 93 3.14 -9.11 4.15
N SER A 94 2.76 -9.13 5.43
CA SER A 94 2.53 -10.36 6.18
C SER A 94 1.30 -10.24 7.05
N HIS A 95 0.59 -11.34 7.27
CA HIS A 95 -0.56 -11.37 8.18
C HIS A 95 -0.16 -11.93 9.56
N ALA A 96 -0.73 -11.34 10.60
CA ALA A 96 -0.64 -11.79 12.00
C ALA A 96 -2.01 -11.67 12.68
N ALA A 97 -2.11 -12.16 13.93
CA ALA A 97 -3.38 -12.18 14.67
C ALA A 97 -3.97 -10.78 14.92
N ASP A 98 -3.11 -9.77 14.98
CA ASP A 98 -3.45 -8.36 15.23
C ASP A 98 -3.58 -7.53 13.94
N GLY A 99 -3.38 -8.13 12.76
CA GLY A 99 -3.61 -7.45 11.49
C GLY A 99 -2.59 -7.68 10.40
N MET A 100 -2.65 -6.81 9.40
CA MET A 100 -1.73 -6.82 8.26
C MET A 100 -0.54 -5.89 8.54
N TYR A 101 0.66 -6.45 8.35
CA TYR A 101 1.91 -5.72 8.47
C TYR A 101 2.46 -5.36 7.10
N VAL A 102 2.87 -4.11 6.95
CA VAL A 102 3.70 -3.63 5.84
C VAL A 102 5.15 -3.61 6.30
N HIS A 103 6.02 -4.25 5.53
CA HIS A 103 7.46 -4.30 5.77
C HIS A 103 8.18 -3.45 4.73
N LEU A 104 9.05 -2.58 5.21
CA LEU A 104 9.88 -1.69 4.40
C LEU A 104 11.35 -2.04 4.60
N ASP A 105 12.10 -2.05 3.50
CA ASP A 105 13.56 -2.10 3.56
C ASP A 105 14.13 -0.82 4.16
N ALA A 106 15.43 -0.83 4.45
CA ALA A 106 16.16 0.37 4.89
C ALA A 106 15.99 1.50 3.86
N ALA A 107 15.70 2.72 4.32
CA ALA A 107 15.38 3.87 3.46
C ALA A 107 14.20 3.63 2.48
N GLY A 108 13.37 2.61 2.72
CA GLY A 108 12.26 2.23 1.85
C GLY A 108 11.06 3.18 1.98
N THR A 109 10.30 3.31 0.89
CA THR A 109 9.06 4.09 0.84
C THR A 109 7.98 3.29 0.11
N VAL A 110 6.74 3.41 0.56
CA VAL A 110 5.57 2.91 -0.15
C VAL A 110 4.42 3.89 -0.09
N TRP A 111 3.64 3.93 -1.17
CA TRP A 111 2.36 4.62 -1.25
C TRP A 111 1.24 3.62 -1.46
N LEU A 112 0.19 3.73 -0.66
CA LEU A 112 -0.98 2.87 -0.66
C LEU A 112 -2.25 3.71 -0.80
N THR A 113 -3.30 3.14 -1.36
CA THR A 113 -4.64 3.73 -1.33
C THR A 113 -5.66 2.77 -0.75
N ALA A 114 -6.70 3.30 -0.11
CA ALA A 114 -7.81 2.49 0.34
C ALA A 114 -8.55 1.87 -0.86
N ALA A 115 -8.75 0.56 -0.79
CA ALA A 115 -9.80 -0.13 -1.51
C ALA A 115 -11.15 0.28 -0.91
N SER A 116 -12.16 0.38 -1.77
CA SER A 116 -13.52 0.81 -1.43
C SER A 116 -14.14 0.04 -0.27
#